data_AF-A0A6J0KAM4-F1
#
_entry.id   AF-A0A6J0KAM4-F1
#
_cell.length_a   1.000
_cell.length_b   1.000
_cell.length_c   1.000
_cell.angle_alpha   90.00
_cell.angle_beta   90.00
_cell.angle_gamma   90.00
#
_symmetry.space_group_name_H-M   'P 1'
#
loop_
_entity.id
_entity.type
_entity.pdbx_description
1 polymer ?
#
loop_
_entity_poly.entity_id
_entity_poly.type
_entity_poly.pdbx_seq_one_letter_code
_entity_poly.pdbx_strand_id
1 'polypeptide(L)'
;MNTREEVGEFSKLFNGFITLMRRFIFKVLCVGPIPNHISFIMDGNRRFAKKHNLQGLDAGHRAGFVSVTYVLQYCQEIGVPYVTLYAFGIDNFKREPEEVKCMMDLMLEKIELTIDQAISGNLKDLKVIFAGDLNLVKERLKAAAQRLMELTEENRGLVVVVIVAYSTSHEIVQAIRESCVRKCEGGDSPQVLEVSDVEECMYTSIVPDPDLVIRSGGIDRLSDFMTWQSSRSLLHTTAALWPELGLWHLVWAILKFQRMHDYLQRKQKLD
;
A
#
# COMPACT_ATOMS: atom_id res chain seq x y z
N MET A 1 -30.62 32.14 17.09
CA MET A 1 -29.20 32.04 16.72
C MET A 1 -28.51 31.27 17.83
N ASN A 2 -28.25 29.96 17.65
CA ASN A 2 -27.41 29.14 18.55
C ASN A 2 -27.11 27.73 17.97
N THR A 3 -27.92 27.26 17.01
CA THR A 3 -27.87 25.87 16.54
C THR A 3 -26.64 25.51 15.70
N ARG A 4 -25.95 26.45 15.05
CA ARG A 4 -24.74 26.15 14.26
C ARG A 4 -23.47 26.04 15.09
N GLU A 5 -23.37 26.80 16.19
CA GLU A 5 -22.22 26.75 17.09
C GLU A 5 -22.28 25.51 17.99
N GLU A 6 -23.46 25.19 18.54
CA GLU A 6 -23.68 23.96 19.34
C GLU A 6 -23.41 22.67 18.53
N VAL A 7 -23.82 22.62 17.25
CA VAL A 7 -23.53 21.48 16.36
C VAL A 7 -22.04 21.38 16.05
N GLY A 8 -21.34 22.51 15.92
CA GLY A 8 -19.89 22.55 15.72
C GLY A 8 -19.12 22.07 16.95
N GLU A 9 -19.56 22.44 18.15
CA GLU A 9 -18.96 22.03 19.42
C GLU A 9 -19.21 20.55 19.71
N PHE A 10 -20.44 20.07 19.50
CA PHE A 10 -20.78 18.64 19.63
C PHE A 10 -19.97 17.77 18.65
N SER A 11 -19.82 18.23 17.40
CA SER A 11 -18.99 17.54 16.39
C SER A 11 -17.51 17.46 16.81
N LYS A 12 -16.95 18.55 17.36
CA LYS A 12 -15.57 18.55 17.88
C LYS A 12 -15.41 17.61 19.07
N LEU A 13 -16.33 17.63 20.03
CA LEU A 13 -16.30 16.74 21.19
C LEU A 13 -16.42 15.28 20.77
N PHE A 14 -17.33 14.97 19.84
CA PHE A 14 -17.49 13.62 19.30
C PHE A 14 -16.24 13.14 18.57
N ASN A 15 -15.64 13.97 17.70
CA ASN A 15 -14.39 13.63 17.01
C ASN A 15 -13.21 13.45 17.98
N GLY A 16 -13.15 14.28 19.03
CA GLY A 16 -12.17 14.14 20.11
C GLY A 16 -12.33 12.80 20.84
N PHE A 17 -13.55 12.42 21.17
CA PHE A 17 -13.86 11.13 21.80
C PHE A 17 -13.49 9.93 20.91
N ILE A 18 -13.85 9.96 19.62
CA ILE A 18 -13.48 8.91 18.67
C ILE A 18 -11.96 8.78 18.54
N THR A 19 -11.25 9.91 18.50
CA THR A 19 -9.78 9.92 18.46
C THR A 19 -9.18 9.33 19.73
N LEU A 20 -9.72 9.66 20.90
CA LEU A 20 -9.28 9.10 22.18
C LEU A 20 -9.50 7.59 22.24
N MET A 21 -10.68 7.12 21.86
CA MET A 21 -11.02 5.70 21.79
C MET A 21 -10.11 4.95 20.83
N ARG A 22 -9.86 5.51 19.64
CA ARG A 22 -8.94 4.93 18.66
C ARG A 22 -7.53 4.79 19.22
N ARG A 23 -6.99 5.86 19.83
CA ARG A 23 -5.67 5.84 20.47
C ARG A 23 -5.59 4.83 21.61
N PHE A 24 -6.65 4.68 22.40
CA PHE A 24 -6.71 3.67 23.45
C PHE A 24 -6.65 2.25 22.87
N ILE A 25 -7.44 1.96 21.83
CA ILE A 25 -7.42 0.66 21.14
C ILE A 25 -6.03 0.36 20.59
N PHE A 26 -5.39 1.32 19.90
CA PHE A 26 -4.05 1.12 19.37
C PHE A 26 -3.02 0.88 20.47
N LYS A 27 -3.06 1.62 21.59
CA LYS A 27 -2.18 1.34 22.74
C LYS A 27 -2.35 -0.07 23.28
N VAL A 28 -3.57 -0.58 23.35
CA VAL A 28 -3.82 -1.97 23.79
C VAL A 28 -3.27 -2.96 22.77
N LEU A 29 -3.48 -2.73 21.47
CA LEU A 29 -2.94 -3.60 20.41
C LEU A 29 -1.41 -3.62 20.40
N CYS A 30 -0.75 -2.48 20.62
CA CYS A 30 0.71 -2.37 20.66
C CYS A 30 1.37 -3.14 21.83
N VAL A 31 0.59 -3.65 22.80
CA VAL A 31 1.13 -4.57 23.82
C VAL A 31 1.45 -5.94 23.21
N GLY A 32 0.75 -6.33 22.16
CA GLY A 32 1.03 -7.52 21.37
C GLY A 32 1.98 -7.24 20.20
N PRO A 33 2.39 -8.29 19.45
CA PRO A 33 3.23 -8.11 18.28
C PRO A 33 2.48 -7.32 17.19
N ILE A 34 3.15 -6.33 16.60
CA ILE A 34 2.64 -5.53 15.47
C ILE A 34 3.39 -5.97 14.22
N PRO A 35 2.71 -6.12 13.06
CA PRO A 35 3.40 -6.40 11.81
C PRO A 35 4.34 -5.25 11.45
N ASN A 36 5.57 -5.56 11.08
CA ASN A 36 6.53 -4.59 10.55
C ASN A 36 6.11 -4.09 9.17
N HIS A 37 5.48 -4.95 8.37
CA HIS A 37 5.04 -4.59 7.03
C HIS A 37 3.62 -5.12 6.73
N ILE A 38 2.73 -4.20 6.34
CA ILE A 38 1.38 -4.53 5.86
C ILE A 38 1.24 -4.16 4.38
N SER A 39 0.83 -5.12 3.54
CA SER A 39 0.49 -4.86 2.13
C SER A 39 -1.01 -4.88 1.90
N PHE A 40 -1.53 -3.96 1.08
CA PHE A 40 -2.94 -3.83 0.76
C PHE A 40 -3.24 -4.06 -0.72
N ILE A 41 -4.11 -5.03 -1.00
CA ILE A 41 -4.76 -5.20 -2.30
C ILE A 41 -6.11 -4.45 -2.25
N MET A 42 -6.13 -3.26 -2.85
CA MET A 42 -7.21 -2.27 -2.76
C MET A 42 -8.35 -2.54 -3.75
N ASP A 43 -9.04 -3.67 -3.61
CA ASP A 43 -10.13 -4.10 -4.49
C ASP A 43 -11.50 -3.60 -4.01
N GLY A 44 -12.43 -3.38 -4.95
CA GLY A 44 -13.81 -3.02 -4.67
C GLY A 44 -14.22 -1.61 -5.09
N ASN A 45 -13.31 -0.77 -5.59
CA ASN A 45 -13.59 0.63 -5.97
C ASN A 45 -14.78 0.77 -6.95
N ARG A 46 -14.78 0.00 -8.05
CA ARG A 46 -15.88 0.03 -9.03
C ARG A 46 -17.21 -0.48 -8.45
N ARG A 47 -17.14 -1.54 -7.61
CA ARG A 47 -18.31 -2.10 -6.92
C ARG A 47 -18.89 -1.09 -5.93
N PHE A 48 -18.05 -0.30 -5.27
CA PHE A 48 -18.47 0.73 -4.34
C PHE A 48 -19.18 1.86 -5.07
N ALA A 49 -18.63 2.35 -6.18
CA ALA A 49 -19.29 3.36 -7.01
C ALA A 49 -20.69 2.90 -7.46
N LYS A 50 -20.80 1.65 -7.93
CA LYS A 50 -22.10 1.06 -8.31
C LYS A 50 -23.06 0.93 -7.13
N LYS A 51 -22.58 0.45 -5.97
CA LYS A 51 -23.39 0.29 -4.75
C LYS A 51 -23.97 1.61 -4.25
N HIS A 52 -23.23 2.71 -4.39
CA HIS A 52 -23.61 4.04 -3.91
C HIS A 52 -24.15 4.97 -5.01
N ASN A 53 -24.41 4.45 -6.22
CA ASN A 53 -24.89 5.21 -7.39
C ASN A 53 -24.05 6.46 -7.69
N LEU A 54 -22.73 6.37 -7.49
CA LEU A 54 -21.81 7.48 -7.76
C LEU A 54 -21.64 7.67 -9.27
N GLN A 55 -21.67 8.93 -9.69
CA GLN A 55 -21.49 9.32 -11.09
C GLN A 55 -20.01 9.57 -11.38
N GLY A 56 -19.54 9.15 -12.56
CA GLY A 56 -18.15 9.31 -13.00
C GLY A 56 -17.32 8.04 -12.89
N LEU A 57 -16.44 7.83 -13.88
CA LEU A 57 -15.59 6.62 -13.98
C LEU A 57 -14.55 6.52 -12.84
N ASP A 58 -14.12 7.65 -12.28
CA ASP A 58 -13.17 7.75 -11.18
C ASP A 58 -13.82 7.80 -9.79
N ALA A 59 -15.14 7.95 -9.66
CA ALA A 59 -15.77 8.26 -8.37
C ALA A 59 -15.45 7.22 -7.27
N GLY A 60 -15.47 5.94 -7.63
CA GLY A 60 -15.06 4.86 -6.72
C GLY A 60 -13.58 4.89 -6.37
N HIS A 61 -12.71 5.27 -7.31
CA HIS A 61 -11.27 5.42 -7.10
C HIS A 61 -10.95 6.66 -6.25
N ARG A 62 -11.68 7.77 -6.41
CA ARG A 62 -11.59 8.95 -5.54
C ARG A 62 -11.95 8.61 -4.10
N ALA A 63 -13.05 7.88 -3.89
CA ALA A 63 -13.40 7.36 -2.57
C ALA A 63 -12.32 6.41 -2.02
N GLY A 64 -11.76 5.56 -2.88
CA GLY A 64 -10.65 4.69 -2.50
C GLY A 64 -9.40 5.46 -2.07
N PHE A 65 -9.08 6.58 -2.69
CA PHE A 65 -7.95 7.40 -2.27
C PHE A 65 -8.16 8.00 -0.87
N VAL A 66 -9.39 8.37 -0.51
CA VAL A 66 -9.72 8.82 0.85
C VAL A 66 -9.43 7.71 1.87
N SER A 67 -9.75 6.46 1.54
CA SER A 67 -9.42 5.32 2.40
C SER A 67 -7.92 5.08 2.53
N VAL A 68 -7.11 5.35 1.50
CA VAL A 68 -5.64 5.33 1.61
C VAL A 68 -5.18 6.26 2.73
N THR A 69 -5.63 7.51 2.75
CA THR A 69 -5.25 8.48 3.78
C THR A 69 -5.58 7.98 5.19
N TYR A 70 -6.77 7.43 5.41
CA TYR A 70 -7.15 6.89 6.71
C TYR A 70 -6.35 5.64 7.11
N VAL A 71 -6.13 4.72 6.18
CA VAL A 71 -5.36 3.49 6.45
C VAL A 71 -3.91 3.82 6.79
N LEU A 72 -3.28 4.73 6.04
CA LEU A 72 -1.92 5.18 6.33
C LEU A 72 -1.84 5.87 7.70
N GLN A 73 -2.81 6.72 8.03
CA GLN A 73 -2.92 7.31 9.38
C GLN A 73 -3.02 6.22 10.46
N TYR A 74 -3.84 5.20 10.26
CA TYR A 74 -4.00 4.13 11.25
C TYR A 74 -2.73 3.28 11.39
N CYS A 75 -2.09 2.93 10.27
CA CYS A 75 -0.82 2.20 10.26
C CYS A 75 0.29 3.00 10.97
N GLN A 76 0.36 4.32 10.73
CA GLN A 76 1.29 5.20 11.41
C GLN A 76 0.99 5.29 12.92
N GLU A 77 -0.27 5.50 13.30
CA GLU A 77 -0.67 5.63 14.71
C GLU A 77 -0.45 4.35 15.53
N ILE A 78 -0.56 3.17 14.91
CA ILE A 78 -0.28 1.88 15.57
C ILE A 78 1.20 1.48 15.52
N GLY A 79 2.02 2.22 14.77
CA GLY A 79 3.47 2.01 14.71
C GLY A 79 3.91 0.95 13.71
N VAL A 80 3.19 0.76 12.60
CA VAL A 80 3.66 -0.06 11.46
C VAL A 80 4.72 0.73 10.69
N PRO A 81 5.96 0.21 10.52
CA PRO A 81 7.02 0.90 9.80
C PRO A 81 6.87 0.92 8.27
N TYR A 82 6.31 -0.14 7.67
CA TYR A 82 6.19 -0.28 6.21
C TYR A 82 4.76 -0.58 5.78
N VAL A 83 4.28 0.12 4.75
CA VAL A 83 3.01 -0.16 4.09
C VAL A 83 3.20 -0.23 2.59
N THR A 84 2.75 -1.31 1.95
CA THR A 84 2.72 -1.41 0.49
C THR A 84 1.28 -1.35 -0.04
N LEU A 85 1.03 -0.54 -1.06
CA LEU A 85 -0.29 -0.34 -1.67
C LEU A 85 -0.26 -0.84 -3.12
N TYR A 86 -1.13 -1.80 -3.46
CA TYR A 86 -1.29 -2.22 -4.85
C TYR A 86 -2.19 -1.24 -5.61
N ALA A 87 -1.58 -0.24 -6.25
CA ALA A 87 -2.32 0.85 -6.89
C ALA A 87 -2.74 0.54 -8.33
N PHE A 88 -1.85 -0.05 -9.14
CA PHE A 88 -2.15 -0.38 -10.53
C PHE A 88 -1.35 -1.59 -11.02
N GLY A 89 -2.01 -2.67 -11.45
CA GLY A 89 -1.34 -3.86 -12.00
C GLY A 89 -1.15 -3.80 -13.52
N ILE A 90 -0.18 -4.54 -14.06
CA ILE A 90 0.06 -4.63 -15.51
C ILE A 90 -1.21 -5.11 -16.25
N ASP A 91 -1.91 -6.10 -15.69
CA ASP A 91 -3.18 -6.57 -16.26
C ASP A 91 -4.27 -5.49 -16.32
N ASN A 92 -4.14 -4.40 -15.57
CA ASN A 92 -5.12 -3.30 -15.62
C ASN A 92 -4.99 -2.46 -16.89
N PHE A 93 -3.88 -2.53 -17.62
CA PHE A 93 -3.77 -1.94 -18.97
C PHE A 93 -4.72 -2.60 -19.99
N LYS A 94 -5.23 -3.80 -19.72
CA LYS A 94 -6.19 -4.50 -20.57
C LYS A 94 -7.64 -3.99 -20.41
N ARG A 95 -7.88 -3.04 -19.49
CA ARG A 95 -9.20 -2.43 -19.31
C ARG A 95 -9.47 -1.40 -20.40
N GLU A 96 -10.70 -0.89 -20.44
CA GLU A 96 -11.10 0.16 -21.39
C GLU A 96 -10.14 1.36 -21.33
N PRO A 97 -9.67 1.90 -22.47
CA PRO A 97 -8.69 2.97 -22.50
C PRO A 97 -9.09 4.22 -21.69
N GLU A 98 -10.38 4.55 -21.70
CA GLU A 98 -10.94 5.65 -20.92
C GLU A 98 -10.83 5.41 -19.41
N GLU A 99 -11.04 4.16 -18.94
CA GLU A 99 -10.88 3.78 -17.53
C GLU A 99 -9.40 3.89 -17.12
N VAL A 100 -8.49 3.36 -17.95
CA VAL A 100 -7.05 3.42 -17.69
C VAL A 100 -6.57 4.87 -17.62
N LYS A 101 -6.97 5.70 -18.59
CA LYS A 101 -6.65 7.13 -18.61
C LYS A 101 -7.15 7.82 -17.34
N CYS A 102 -8.40 7.57 -16.95
CA CYS A 102 -9.01 8.16 -15.77
C CYS A 102 -8.26 7.77 -14.47
N MET A 103 -7.84 6.51 -14.34
CA MET A 103 -7.02 6.05 -13.21
C MET A 103 -5.64 6.72 -13.17
N MET A 104 -4.97 6.84 -14.32
CA MET A 104 -3.65 7.49 -14.41
C MET A 104 -3.72 8.99 -14.12
N ASP A 105 -4.74 9.67 -14.65
CA ASP A 105 -4.96 11.10 -14.41
C ASP A 105 -5.28 11.36 -12.92
N LEU A 106 -6.08 10.50 -12.29
CA LEU A 106 -6.34 10.57 -10.85
C LEU A 106 -5.07 10.29 -10.02
N MET A 107 -4.26 9.29 -10.39
CA MET A 107 -3.00 9.00 -9.71
C MET A 107 -2.07 10.21 -9.76
N LEU A 108 -1.92 10.83 -10.94
CA LEU A 108 -1.14 12.05 -11.12
C LEU A 108 -1.69 13.20 -10.27
N GLU A 109 -3.00 13.45 -10.28
CA GLU A 109 -3.64 14.47 -9.43
C GLU A 109 -3.26 14.26 -7.95
N LYS A 110 -3.28 13.01 -7.48
CA LYS A 110 -2.98 12.70 -6.09
C LYS A 110 -1.49 12.79 -5.74
N ILE A 111 -0.60 12.46 -6.67
CA ILE A 111 0.84 12.66 -6.50
C ILE A 111 1.14 14.15 -6.37
N GLU A 112 0.61 15.01 -7.25
CA GLU A 112 0.81 16.45 -7.20
C GLU A 112 0.29 17.07 -5.90
N LEU A 113 -0.90 16.66 -5.44
CA LEU A 113 -1.41 17.08 -4.12
C LEU A 113 -0.51 16.64 -2.96
N THR A 114 0.08 15.45 -3.06
CA THR A 114 1.02 14.92 -2.06
C THR A 114 2.35 15.69 -2.09
N ILE A 115 2.82 16.09 -3.27
CA ILE A 115 3.98 16.98 -3.43
C ILE A 115 3.74 18.32 -2.72
N ASP A 116 2.57 18.94 -2.94
CA ASP A 116 2.24 20.22 -2.28
C ASP A 116 2.25 20.09 -0.75
N GLN A 117 1.75 18.95 -0.23
CA GLN A 117 1.79 18.65 1.20
C GLN A 117 3.21 18.41 1.72
N ALA A 118 4.08 17.77 0.93
CA ALA A 118 5.48 17.57 1.28
C ALA A 118 6.23 18.91 1.37
N ILE A 119 6.04 19.78 0.37
CA ILE A 119 6.63 21.12 0.33
C ILE A 119 6.14 21.97 1.51
N SER A 120 4.86 21.86 1.85
CA SER A 120 4.26 22.57 2.99
C SER A 120 4.70 22.03 4.36
N GLY A 121 5.47 20.93 4.39
CA GLY A 121 5.95 20.30 5.62
C GLY A 121 4.91 19.43 6.34
N ASN A 122 3.78 19.11 5.69
CA ASN A 122 2.69 18.31 6.25
C ASN A 122 2.93 16.79 6.11
N LEU A 123 4.00 16.35 5.43
CA LEU A 123 4.33 14.93 5.20
C LEU A 123 5.69 14.50 5.79
N LYS A 124 6.24 15.22 6.77
CA LYS A 124 7.57 14.92 7.35
C LYS A 124 7.70 13.51 7.93
N ASP A 125 6.58 12.89 8.30
CA ASP A 125 6.53 11.55 8.87
C ASP A 125 6.22 10.46 7.84
N LEU A 126 6.28 10.77 6.54
CA LEU A 126 6.00 9.81 5.47
C LEU A 126 7.11 9.81 4.42
N LYS A 127 7.72 8.64 4.20
CA LYS A 127 8.61 8.38 3.06
C LYS A 127 7.83 7.64 1.99
N VAL A 128 7.75 8.17 0.77
CA VAL A 128 6.99 7.55 -0.32
C VAL A 128 7.95 6.97 -1.35
N ILE A 129 7.71 5.73 -1.78
CA ILE A 129 8.49 5.06 -2.81
C ILE A 129 7.54 4.49 -3.86
N PHE A 130 7.82 4.69 -5.15
CA PHE A 130 7.09 4.05 -6.24
C PHE A 130 7.89 2.86 -6.76
N ALA A 131 7.23 1.70 -6.88
CA ALA A 131 7.85 0.45 -7.33
C ALA A 131 7.02 -0.21 -8.44
N GLY A 132 7.70 -0.90 -9.36
CA GLY A 132 7.13 -1.53 -10.55
C GLY A 132 7.75 -0.98 -11.84
N ASP A 133 7.20 -1.32 -13.00
CA ASP A 133 7.75 -0.87 -14.28
C ASP A 133 7.23 0.54 -14.66
N LEU A 134 7.89 1.55 -14.11
CA LEU A 134 7.57 2.96 -14.37
C LEU A 134 7.85 3.40 -15.81
N ASN A 135 8.39 2.55 -16.69
CA ASN A 135 8.49 2.86 -18.12
C ASN A 135 7.17 2.60 -18.87
N LEU A 136 6.24 1.86 -18.25
CA LEU A 136 4.90 1.60 -18.81
C LEU A 136 3.89 2.72 -18.53
N VAL A 137 4.24 3.68 -17.67
CA VAL A 137 3.40 4.84 -17.37
C VAL A 137 3.86 6.06 -18.16
N LYS A 138 2.96 7.06 -18.32
CA LYS A 138 3.29 8.29 -19.04
C LYS A 138 4.41 9.06 -18.32
N GLU A 139 5.27 9.70 -19.10
CA GLU A 139 6.43 10.45 -18.59
C GLU A 139 6.06 11.48 -17.51
N ARG A 140 4.92 12.16 -17.65
CA ARG A 140 4.44 13.12 -16.64
C ARG A 140 4.20 12.48 -15.27
N LEU A 141 3.62 11.28 -15.23
CA LEU A 141 3.38 10.56 -13.99
C LEU A 141 4.70 10.04 -13.41
N LYS A 142 5.58 9.50 -14.25
CA LYS A 142 6.93 9.07 -13.85
C LYS A 142 7.73 10.20 -13.21
N ALA A 143 7.77 11.36 -13.84
CA ALA A 143 8.45 12.54 -13.32
C ALA A 143 7.86 13.04 -11.99
N ALA A 144 6.52 13.06 -11.86
CA ALA A 144 5.86 13.43 -10.61
C ALA A 144 6.18 12.43 -9.48
N ALA A 145 6.17 11.12 -9.77
CA ALA A 145 6.54 10.08 -8.82
C ALA A 145 7.99 10.23 -8.35
N GLN A 146 8.94 10.45 -9.27
CA GLN A 146 10.34 10.70 -8.96
C GLN A 146 10.52 11.92 -8.04
N ARG A 147 9.89 13.05 -8.39
CA ARG A 147 9.92 14.26 -7.57
C ARG A 147 9.39 14.03 -6.16
N LEU A 148 8.31 13.25 -6.00
CA LEU A 148 7.78 12.93 -4.68
C LEU A 148 8.71 12.03 -3.87
N MET A 149 9.38 11.07 -4.51
CA MET A 149 10.38 10.22 -3.86
C MET A 149 11.55 11.06 -3.34
N GLU A 150 12.08 11.98 -4.15
CA GLU A 150 13.15 12.91 -3.77
C GLU A 150 12.74 13.79 -2.57
N LEU A 151 11.54 14.39 -2.62
CA LEU A 151 11.03 15.26 -1.55
C LEU A 151 10.82 14.54 -0.21
N THR A 152 10.67 13.21 -0.22
CA THR A 152 10.39 12.41 0.98
C THR A 152 11.52 11.45 1.34
N GLU A 153 12.67 11.53 0.66
CA GLU A 153 13.77 10.58 0.80
C GLU A 153 14.34 10.52 2.23
N GLU A 154 14.49 11.69 2.86
CA GLU A 154 15.06 11.85 4.20
C GLU A 154 14.07 11.62 5.34
N ASN A 155 12.78 11.42 5.04
CA ASN A 155 11.76 11.21 6.05
C ASN A 155 11.96 9.84 6.72
N ARG A 156 11.83 9.82 8.06
CA ARG A 156 12.11 8.63 8.90
C ARG A 156 10.87 8.00 9.55
N GLY A 157 9.68 8.46 9.17
CA GLY A 157 8.43 7.91 9.65
C GLY A 157 7.99 6.67 8.86
N LEU A 158 6.69 6.55 8.63
CA LEU A 158 6.11 5.42 7.90
C LEU A 158 6.59 5.43 6.44
N VAL A 159 7.12 4.29 5.98
CA VAL A 159 7.53 4.08 4.58
C VAL A 159 6.34 3.51 3.80
N VAL A 160 5.91 4.22 2.77
CA VAL A 160 4.78 3.86 1.92
C VAL A 160 5.28 3.51 0.52
N VAL A 161 5.18 2.23 0.16
CA VAL A 161 5.50 1.75 -1.19
C VAL A 161 4.22 1.72 -2.02
N VAL A 162 4.17 2.49 -3.09
CA VAL A 162 3.05 2.51 -4.05
C VAL A 162 3.45 1.70 -5.26
N ILE A 163 2.80 0.54 -5.42
CA ILE A 163 3.08 -0.37 -6.52
C ILE A 163 2.24 -0.01 -7.75
N VAL A 164 2.91 0.30 -8.87
CA VAL A 164 2.31 0.79 -10.12
C VAL A 164 2.92 0.03 -11.31
N ALA A 165 2.08 -0.32 -12.30
CA ALA A 165 2.49 -1.09 -13.48
C ALA A 165 3.29 -2.36 -13.09
N TYR A 166 2.70 -3.13 -12.18
CA TYR A 166 3.36 -4.28 -11.56
C TYR A 166 2.57 -5.58 -11.75
N SER A 167 3.29 -6.69 -11.84
CA SER A 167 2.81 -8.03 -11.49
C SER A 167 4.01 -8.86 -11.03
N THR A 168 3.80 -9.85 -10.16
CA THR A 168 4.91 -10.66 -9.63
C THR A 168 5.57 -11.44 -10.76
N SER A 169 4.78 -11.98 -11.69
CA SER A 169 5.29 -12.65 -12.89
C SER A 169 6.26 -11.75 -13.69
N HIS A 170 5.92 -10.47 -13.85
CA HIS A 170 6.78 -9.52 -14.56
C HIS A 170 8.02 -9.13 -13.75
N GLU A 171 7.87 -8.91 -12.44
CA GLU A 171 8.98 -8.63 -11.52
C GLU A 171 10.02 -9.76 -11.55
N ILE A 172 9.60 -11.02 -11.48
CA ILE A 172 10.52 -12.18 -11.51
C ILE A 172 11.34 -12.20 -12.81
N VAL A 173 10.68 -12.03 -13.97
CA VAL A 173 11.39 -12.04 -15.26
C VAL A 173 12.39 -10.89 -15.34
N GLN A 174 12.01 -9.69 -14.87
CA GLN A 174 12.91 -8.54 -14.85
C GLN A 174 14.08 -8.76 -13.88
N ALA A 175 13.80 -9.26 -12.68
CA ALA A 175 14.81 -9.50 -11.65
C ALA A 175 15.84 -10.54 -12.12
N ILE A 176 15.41 -11.62 -12.76
CA ILE A 176 16.31 -12.62 -13.36
C ILE A 176 17.19 -11.95 -14.44
N ARG A 177 16.60 -11.15 -15.34
CA ARG A 177 17.35 -10.45 -16.39
C ARG A 177 18.42 -9.53 -15.78
N GLU A 178 18.03 -8.72 -14.81
CA GLU A 178 18.92 -7.78 -14.12
C GLU A 178 20.03 -8.51 -13.37
N SER A 179 19.72 -9.61 -12.69
CA SER A 179 20.69 -10.44 -11.99
C SER A 179 21.75 -11.00 -12.94
N CYS A 180 21.31 -11.49 -14.11
CA CYS A 180 22.22 -11.96 -15.15
C CYS A 180 23.15 -10.84 -15.66
N VAL A 181 22.63 -9.62 -15.87
CA VAL A 181 23.45 -8.48 -16.30
C VAL A 181 24.51 -8.14 -15.25
N ARG A 182 24.11 -7.97 -13.98
CA ARG A 182 25.04 -7.67 -12.87
C ARG A 182 26.13 -8.72 -12.73
N LYS A 183 25.78 -9.99 -12.90
CA LYS A 183 26.72 -11.10 -12.82
C LYS A 183 27.67 -11.14 -14.03
N CYS A 184 27.18 -10.99 -15.26
CA CYS A 184 28.02 -10.99 -16.46
C CYS A 184 29.06 -9.85 -16.48
N GLU A 185 28.81 -8.72 -15.83
CA GLU A 185 29.80 -7.64 -15.68
C GLU A 185 31.03 -8.06 -14.84
N GLY A 186 30.93 -9.15 -14.07
CA GLY A 186 32.00 -9.69 -13.21
C GLY A 186 32.98 -10.67 -13.89
N GLY A 187 32.84 -10.97 -15.19
CA GLY A 187 33.77 -11.79 -15.98
C GLY A 187 33.23 -13.17 -16.44
N ASP A 188 34.02 -13.84 -17.30
CA ASP A 188 33.64 -15.00 -18.14
C ASP A 188 33.47 -16.36 -17.41
N SER A 189 33.52 -16.40 -16.08
CA SER A 189 33.28 -17.67 -15.35
C SER A 189 31.79 -18.02 -15.34
N PRO A 190 31.40 -19.31 -15.41
CA PRO A 190 29.99 -19.70 -15.29
C PRO A 190 29.48 -19.28 -13.92
N GLN A 191 28.65 -18.23 -13.89
CA GLN A 191 28.11 -17.71 -12.66
C GLN A 191 26.86 -18.47 -12.27
N VAL A 192 26.89 -19.08 -11.08
CA VAL A 192 25.72 -19.71 -10.49
C VAL A 192 24.78 -18.59 -10.05
N LEU A 193 23.54 -18.62 -10.53
CA LEU A 193 22.48 -17.73 -10.05
C LEU A 193 21.87 -18.34 -8.79
N GLU A 194 21.91 -17.59 -7.69
CA GLU A 194 21.28 -17.91 -6.42
C GLU A 194 19.95 -17.16 -6.29
N VAL A 195 19.12 -17.62 -5.35
CA VAL A 195 17.82 -17.01 -5.06
C VAL A 195 18.00 -15.56 -4.59
N SER A 196 19.02 -15.30 -3.77
CA SER A 196 19.38 -13.97 -3.27
C SER A 196 19.69 -12.97 -4.37
N ASP A 197 20.37 -13.39 -5.45
CA ASP A 197 20.67 -12.50 -6.58
C ASP A 197 19.38 -11.96 -7.21
N VAL A 198 18.39 -12.85 -7.38
CA VAL A 198 17.08 -12.50 -7.92
C VAL A 198 16.34 -11.59 -6.95
N GLU A 199 16.32 -11.92 -5.65
CA GLU A 199 15.68 -11.12 -4.61
C GLU A 199 16.23 -9.70 -4.55
N GLU A 200 17.54 -9.50 -4.61
CA GLU A 200 18.20 -8.19 -4.65
C GLU A 200 17.88 -7.36 -5.92
N CYS A 201 17.38 -8.01 -6.97
CA CYS A 201 16.99 -7.38 -8.22
C CYS A 201 15.47 -7.17 -8.35
N MET A 202 14.67 -7.59 -7.36
CA MET A 202 13.23 -7.35 -7.35
C MET A 202 12.91 -5.88 -7.07
N TYR A 203 11.85 -5.34 -7.69
CA TYR A 203 11.40 -3.96 -7.45
C TYR A 203 11.06 -3.71 -5.98
N THR A 204 10.61 -4.75 -5.29
CA THR A 204 10.14 -4.72 -3.90
C THR A 204 11.23 -4.93 -2.86
N SER A 205 12.47 -5.24 -3.27
CA SER A 205 13.64 -5.46 -2.38
C SER A 205 14.04 -4.24 -1.53
N ILE A 206 13.47 -3.08 -1.83
CA ILE A 206 13.64 -1.81 -1.12
C ILE A 206 13.08 -1.80 0.31
N VAL A 207 12.22 -2.77 0.67
CA VAL A 207 11.61 -2.91 1.99
C VAL A 207 11.56 -4.40 2.40
N PRO A 208 11.45 -4.72 3.70
CA PRO A 208 11.27 -6.11 4.15
C PRO A 208 10.03 -6.76 3.56
N ASP A 209 9.98 -8.10 3.53
CA ASP A 209 8.78 -8.84 3.12
C ASP A 209 7.57 -8.51 4.01
N PRO A 210 6.33 -8.57 3.46
CA PRO A 210 5.14 -8.31 4.23
C PRO A 210 4.89 -9.36 5.30
N ASP A 211 4.55 -8.93 6.52
CA ASP A 211 4.06 -9.81 7.57
C ASP A 211 2.58 -10.16 7.37
N LEU A 212 1.82 -9.21 6.81
CA LEU A 212 0.38 -9.26 6.66
C LEU A 212 -0.05 -8.69 5.31
N VAL A 213 -0.75 -9.50 4.52
CA VAL A 213 -1.39 -9.05 3.26
C VAL A 213 -2.89 -8.95 3.47
N ILE A 214 -3.42 -7.75 3.35
CA ILE A 214 -4.84 -7.44 3.48
C ILE A 214 -5.46 -7.26 2.09
N ARG A 215 -6.50 -8.02 1.78
CA ARG A 215 -7.29 -7.85 0.55
C ARG A 215 -8.73 -7.48 0.87
N SER A 216 -9.19 -6.36 0.32
CA SER A 216 -10.60 -5.97 0.36
C SER A 216 -11.42 -6.62 -0.76
N GLY A 217 -12.74 -6.48 -0.68
CA GLY A 217 -13.67 -6.84 -1.74
C GLY A 217 -14.09 -8.31 -1.79
N GLY A 218 -13.82 -9.09 -0.74
CA GLY A 218 -14.35 -10.45 -0.55
C GLY A 218 -13.86 -11.48 -1.58
N ILE A 219 -12.64 -11.32 -2.08
CA ILE A 219 -12.03 -12.22 -3.06
C ILE A 219 -10.77 -12.85 -2.45
N ASP A 220 -10.73 -14.18 -2.41
CA ASP A 220 -9.62 -14.96 -1.84
C ASP A 220 -8.58 -15.34 -2.90
N ARG A 221 -7.82 -14.36 -3.41
CA ARG A 221 -6.63 -14.59 -4.26
C ARG A 221 -5.64 -13.44 -4.13
N LEU A 222 -4.39 -13.63 -4.55
CA LEU A 222 -3.38 -12.56 -4.56
C LEU A 222 -3.41 -11.69 -5.83
N SER A 223 -3.94 -12.19 -6.95
CA SER A 223 -3.98 -11.43 -8.22
C SER A 223 -2.60 -10.98 -8.71
N ASP A 224 -1.63 -11.91 -8.69
CA ASP A 224 -0.25 -11.69 -9.13
C ASP A 224 0.45 -10.54 -8.39
N PHE A 225 0.10 -10.34 -7.12
CA PHE A 225 0.65 -9.30 -6.26
C PHE A 225 1.57 -9.89 -5.20
N MET A 226 2.84 -9.46 -5.21
CA MET A 226 3.90 -9.84 -4.27
C MET A 226 3.89 -11.34 -3.89
N THR A 227 3.66 -12.24 -4.85
CA THR A 227 3.47 -13.68 -4.52
C THR A 227 4.74 -14.34 -4.00
N TRP A 228 5.90 -13.82 -4.39
CA TRP A 228 7.21 -14.24 -3.88
C TRP A 228 7.40 -13.80 -2.41
N GLN A 229 7.29 -12.50 -2.19
CA GLN A 229 7.50 -11.84 -0.89
C GLN A 229 6.43 -12.24 0.13
N SER A 230 5.21 -12.56 -0.33
CA SER A 230 4.09 -12.95 0.54
C SER A 230 3.99 -14.44 0.84
N SER A 231 4.97 -15.23 0.41
CA SER A 231 5.01 -16.69 0.63
C SER A 231 4.85 -17.11 2.10
N ARG A 232 5.33 -16.25 3.03
CA ARG A 232 5.25 -16.48 4.48
C ARG A 232 4.32 -15.50 5.22
N SER A 233 3.65 -14.61 4.50
CA SER A 233 2.76 -13.63 5.13
C SER A 233 1.48 -14.27 5.65
N LEU A 234 0.89 -13.64 6.67
CA LEU A 234 -0.52 -13.89 6.97
C LEU A 234 -1.40 -13.27 5.89
N LEU A 235 -2.28 -14.07 5.29
CA LEU A 235 -3.32 -13.57 4.38
C LEU A 235 -4.61 -13.23 5.15
N HIS A 236 -5.13 -12.02 4.94
CA HIS A 236 -6.38 -11.56 5.52
C HIS A 236 -7.28 -10.94 4.44
N THR A 237 -8.35 -11.66 4.10
CA THR A 237 -9.41 -11.13 3.23
C THR A 237 -10.55 -10.53 4.06
N THR A 238 -11.11 -9.42 3.62
CA THR A 238 -12.35 -8.85 4.14
C THR A 238 -13.38 -8.65 3.03
N ALA A 239 -14.67 -8.85 3.36
CA ALA A 239 -15.78 -8.61 2.43
C ALA A 239 -16.00 -7.11 2.15
N ALA A 240 -15.53 -6.22 3.03
CA ALA A 240 -15.63 -4.78 2.86
C ALA A 240 -14.95 -4.34 1.56
N LEU A 241 -15.60 -3.47 0.79
CA LEU A 241 -14.98 -2.86 -0.39
C LEU A 241 -13.87 -1.89 0.06
N TRP A 242 -12.87 -1.64 -0.79
CA TRP A 242 -11.76 -0.76 -0.42
C TRP A 242 -12.20 0.60 0.17
N PRO A 243 -13.17 1.33 -0.42
CA PRO A 243 -13.62 2.59 0.17
C PRO A 243 -14.36 2.46 1.52
N GLU A 244 -14.74 1.24 1.91
CA GLU A 244 -15.39 0.93 3.20
C GLU A 244 -14.38 0.44 4.26
N LEU A 245 -13.14 0.18 3.85
CA LEU A 245 -12.09 -0.28 4.75
C LEU A 245 -11.76 0.85 5.73
N GLY A 246 -11.72 0.52 7.02
CA GLY A 246 -11.62 1.50 8.10
C GLY A 246 -11.06 0.89 9.37
N LEU A 247 -11.14 1.64 10.47
CA LEU A 247 -10.49 1.31 11.75
C LEU A 247 -10.71 -0.13 12.19
N TRP A 248 -11.97 -0.57 12.27
CA TRP A 248 -12.30 -1.91 12.78
C TRP A 248 -11.79 -3.03 11.88
N HIS A 249 -11.77 -2.83 10.56
CA HIS A 249 -11.21 -3.80 9.63
C HIS A 249 -9.71 -4.00 9.87
N LEU A 250 -8.97 -2.90 10.09
CA LEU A 250 -7.55 -2.98 10.43
C LEU A 250 -7.33 -3.63 11.80
N VAL A 251 -8.11 -3.25 12.82
CA VAL A 251 -8.04 -3.84 14.16
C VAL A 251 -8.23 -5.36 14.10
N TRP A 252 -9.22 -5.84 13.36
CA TRP A 252 -9.46 -7.28 13.20
C TRP A 252 -8.32 -7.99 12.47
N ALA A 253 -7.73 -7.35 11.45
CA ALA A 253 -6.58 -7.89 10.74
C ALA A 253 -5.35 -8.03 11.67
N ILE A 254 -5.10 -7.02 12.50
CA ILE A 254 -3.99 -7.02 13.48
C ILE A 254 -4.22 -8.04 14.59
N LEU A 255 -5.44 -8.16 15.12
CA LEU A 255 -5.76 -9.21 16.10
C LEU A 255 -5.58 -10.61 15.51
N LYS A 256 -5.94 -10.81 14.23
CA LYS A 256 -5.69 -12.07 13.53
C LYS A 256 -4.19 -12.34 13.39
N PHE A 257 -3.40 -11.31 13.06
CA PHE A 257 -1.94 -11.40 13.02
C PHE A 257 -1.36 -11.80 14.37
N GLN A 258 -1.74 -11.10 15.44
CA GLN A 258 -1.28 -11.39 16.80
C GLN A 258 -1.58 -12.82 17.23
N ARG A 259 -2.78 -13.32 16.93
CA ARG A 259 -3.16 -14.71 17.22
C ARG A 259 -2.31 -15.74 16.48
N MET A 260 -1.84 -15.41 15.27
CA MET A 260 -1.07 -16.32 14.42
C MET A 260 0.45 -16.13 14.56
N HIS A 261 0.89 -15.11 15.30
CA HIS A 261 2.28 -14.66 15.30
C HIS A 261 3.28 -15.76 15.68
N ASP A 262 3.01 -16.50 16.76
CA ASP A 262 3.86 -17.60 17.21
C ASP A 262 4.00 -18.72 16.18
N TYR A 263 2.95 -18.98 15.40
CA TYR A 263 2.98 -19.97 14.33
C TYR A 263 3.86 -19.49 13.16
N LEU A 264 3.72 -18.22 12.77
CA LEU A 264 4.51 -17.60 11.70
C LEU A 264 6.00 -17.57 12.05
N GLN A 265 6.34 -17.16 13.28
CA GLN A 265 7.74 -17.14 13.74
C GLN A 265 8.39 -18.53 13.77
N ARG A 266 7.65 -19.58 14.17
CA ARG A 266 8.18 -20.95 14.16
C ARG A 266 8.46 -21.44 12.75
N LYS A 267 7.58 -21.12 11.80
CA LYS A 267 7.77 -21.48 10.39
C LYS A 267 8.97 -20.77 9.77
N GLN A 268 9.18 -19.50 10.11
CA GLN A 268 10.33 -18.73 9.62
C GLN A 268 11.69 -19.27 10.10
N LYS A 269 11.75 -19.95 11.26
CA LYS A 269 12.99 -20.53 11.81
C LYS A 269 13.36 -21.91 11.27
N LEU A 270 12.47 -22.54 10.50
CA LEU A 270 12.68 -23.89 9.97
C LEU A 270 13.29 -23.91 8.56
N ASP A 271 13.45 -22.74 7.95
CA ASP A 271 14.09 -22.52 6.65
C ASP A 271 15.49 -21.92 6.86
#